data_AF-A0A7C7U5T1-F1
#
_entry.id   AF-A0A7C7U5T1-F1
#
_cell.length_a   1.000
_cell.length_b   1.000
_cell.length_c   1.000
_cell.angle_alpha   90.00
_cell.angle_beta   90.00
_cell.angle_gamma   90.00
#
_symmetry.space_group_name_H-M   'P 1'
#
loop_
_entity.id
_entity.type
_entity.pdbx_description
1 polymer ?
#
loop_
_entity_poly.entity_id
_entity_poly.type
_entity_poly.pdbx_seq_one_letter_code
_entity_poly.pdbx_strand_id
1 'polypeptide(L)'
;EIILSALETGVMEADGKFYKQKRTELRPRPYASFKDRFYAVGMSSDSVPVVARLGAKMMSFAQKPWAEMSPHFDRYRDLYREHHAVAAPAPVCVDFLCCDESSERAAELAGRHMANYYVTVMEHYEMASDHFRKLKGYGDYADNAELLRESGMEDAANGFVEINTYGTPREILEKMEQRKGQIGTFDLTVQVSYGGLTGEQAEKSIRLFAKEVLPELQSWR
;
A
#
# COMPACT_ATOMS: atom_id res chain seq x y z
N GLU A 1 14.14 -0.70 14.84
CA GLU A 1 14.65 -1.63 15.88
C GLU A 1 14.58 -1.04 17.28
N ILE A 2 15.24 0.08 17.60
CA ILE A 2 15.20 0.70 18.94
C ILE A 2 13.76 0.92 19.44
N ILE A 3 12.92 1.52 18.61
CA ILE A 3 11.50 1.75 18.94
C ILE A 3 10.75 0.43 19.18
N LEU A 4 10.91 -0.56 18.30
CA LEU A 4 10.23 -1.86 18.44
C LEU A 4 10.63 -2.56 19.74
N SER A 5 11.94 -2.57 20.06
CA SER A 5 12.44 -3.12 21.34
C SER A 5 11.87 -2.36 22.54
N ALA A 6 11.80 -1.03 22.48
CA ALA A 6 11.24 -0.22 23.55
C ALA A 6 9.73 -0.46 23.75
N LEU A 7 8.99 -0.69 22.66
CA LEU A 7 7.57 -1.03 22.71
C LEU A 7 7.32 -2.43 23.30
N GLU A 8 8.28 -3.36 23.21
CA GLU A 8 8.18 -4.67 23.88
C GLU A 8 8.65 -4.65 25.34
N THR A 9 9.71 -3.90 25.64
CA THR A 9 10.37 -3.92 26.96
C THR A 9 9.89 -2.81 27.90
N GLY A 10 9.23 -1.77 27.37
CA GLY A 10 8.91 -0.55 28.10
C GLY A 10 10.11 0.34 28.41
N VAL A 11 11.27 0.06 27.82
CA VAL A 11 12.50 0.82 28.05
C VAL A 11 13.16 1.14 26.72
N MET A 12 13.43 2.43 26.50
CA MET A 12 14.16 2.90 25.33
C MET A 12 15.64 3.05 25.68
N GLU A 13 16.48 2.29 25.01
CA GLU A 13 17.93 2.23 25.21
C GLU A 13 18.61 1.93 23.88
N ALA A 14 19.69 2.64 23.56
CA ALA A 14 20.48 2.40 22.35
C ALA A 14 21.91 2.91 22.50
N ASP A 15 22.88 2.16 22.00
CA ASP A 15 24.26 2.62 21.77
C ASP A 15 24.68 2.24 20.35
N GLY A 16 23.96 2.80 19.37
CA GLY A 16 24.14 2.51 17.95
C GLY A 16 24.92 3.61 17.23
N LYS A 17 25.33 3.31 15.99
CA LYS A 17 26.03 4.26 15.10
C LYS A 17 25.29 5.59 14.94
N PHE A 18 23.96 5.55 14.83
CA PHE A 18 23.13 6.72 14.53
C PHE A 18 22.49 7.35 15.78
N TYR A 19 22.27 6.55 16.84
CA TYR A 19 21.57 7.02 18.04
C TYR A 19 22.23 6.47 19.30
N LYS A 20 22.49 7.38 20.24
CA LYS A 20 22.89 7.07 21.60
C LYS A 20 21.80 7.53 22.55
N GLN A 21 21.08 6.57 23.11
CA GLN A 21 19.93 6.78 23.97
C GLN A 21 20.20 6.09 25.30
N LYS A 22 20.37 6.91 26.35
CA LYS A 22 20.45 6.38 27.71
C LYS A 22 19.20 5.58 28.03
N ARG A 23 19.36 4.55 28.85
CA ARG A 23 18.26 3.74 29.35
C ARG A 23 17.19 4.63 29.99
N THR A 24 16.03 4.69 29.37
CA THR A 24 14.91 5.53 29.81
C THR A 24 13.62 4.71 29.80
N GLU A 25 12.87 4.72 30.91
CA GLU A 25 11.56 4.07 30.93
C GLU A 25 10.53 4.83 30.10
N LEU A 26 9.75 4.10 29.30
CA LEU A 26 8.61 4.67 28.58
C LEU A 26 7.47 4.97 29.57
N ARG A 27 6.80 6.11 29.33
CA ARG A 27 5.61 6.56 30.07
C ARG A 27 4.56 7.08 29.08
N PRO A 28 3.33 6.51 29.06
CA PRO A 28 2.93 5.30 29.78
C PRO A 28 3.73 4.06 29.31
N ARG A 29 3.73 3.00 30.14
CA ARG A 29 4.33 1.72 29.71
C ARG A 29 3.49 1.11 28.58
N PRO A 30 4.10 0.34 27.66
CA PRO A 30 3.36 -0.37 26.62
C PRO A 30 2.27 -1.25 27.24
N TYR A 31 1.05 -1.14 26.71
CA TYR A 31 -0.11 -1.88 27.21
C TYR A 31 -0.06 -3.37 26.85
N ALA A 32 0.43 -3.68 25.64
CA ALA A 32 0.55 -5.04 25.11
C ALA A 32 1.65 -5.10 24.03
N SER A 33 2.15 -6.30 23.75
CA SER A 33 3.13 -6.55 22.69
C SER A 33 2.66 -6.05 21.33
N PHE A 34 3.55 -5.44 20.56
CA PHE A 34 3.33 -5.00 19.18
C PHE A 34 3.60 -6.10 18.15
N LYS A 35 4.03 -7.29 18.59
CA LYS A 35 4.13 -8.48 17.74
C LYS A 35 2.81 -8.70 16.99
N ASP A 36 2.92 -8.98 15.69
CA ASP A 36 1.80 -9.20 14.77
C ASP A 36 0.85 -7.98 14.59
N ARG A 37 1.19 -6.82 15.18
CA ARG A 37 0.47 -5.54 15.07
C ARG A 37 1.33 -4.43 14.48
N PHE A 38 2.49 -4.79 13.93
CA PHE A 38 3.42 -3.89 13.28
C PHE A 38 3.32 -4.02 11.76
N TYR A 39 3.10 -2.90 11.10
CA TYR A 39 2.91 -2.80 9.66
C TYR A 39 3.99 -1.90 9.07
N ALA A 40 4.49 -2.24 7.89
CA ALA A 40 5.45 -1.40 7.18
C ALA A 40 5.25 -1.51 5.67
N VAL A 41 5.41 -0.37 5.00
CA VAL A 41 5.31 -0.29 3.54
C VAL A 41 6.53 -0.96 2.91
N GLY A 42 6.29 -1.93 2.02
CA GLY A 42 7.32 -2.66 1.27
C GLY A 42 6.96 -2.68 -0.21
N MET A 43 7.56 -1.78 -0.98
CA MET A 43 7.18 -1.50 -2.38
C MET A 43 8.37 -1.41 -3.33
N SER A 44 9.57 -1.76 -2.84
CA SER A 44 10.82 -1.71 -3.59
C SER A 44 11.72 -2.87 -3.21
N SER A 45 12.70 -3.14 -4.06
CA SER A 45 13.72 -4.18 -3.81
C SER A 45 14.54 -3.92 -2.53
N ASP A 46 14.65 -2.65 -2.12
CA ASP A 46 15.35 -2.24 -0.90
C ASP A 46 14.47 -2.32 0.36
N SER A 47 13.18 -1.97 0.25
CA SER A 47 12.28 -1.93 1.41
C SER A 47 11.77 -3.32 1.81
N VAL A 48 11.47 -4.19 0.84
CA VAL A 48 10.92 -5.54 1.10
C VAL A 48 11.80 -6.36 2.06
N PRO A 49 13.13 -6.44 1.89
CA PRO A 49 13.97 -7.18 2.82
C PRO A 49 13.97 -6.61 4.24
N VAL A 50 13.90 -5.28 4.38
CA VAL A 50 13.83 -4.62 5.69
C VAL A 50 12.51 -4.95 6.38
N VAL A 51 11.39 -4.86 5.66
CA VAL A 51 10.05 -5.19 6.16
C VAL A 51 9.98 -6.64 6.64
N ALA A 52 10.46 -7.58 5.82
CA ALA A 52 10.50 -9.00 6.16
C ALA A 52 11.37 -9.27 7.40
N ARG A 53 12.59 -8.75 7.43
CA ARG A 53 13.53 -8.94 8.55
C ARG A 53 13.02 -8.37 9.87
N LEU A 54 12.32 -7.23 9.84
CA LEU A 54 11.73 -6.63 11.03
C LEU A 54 10.47 -7.37 11.54
N GLY A 55 9.97 -8.37 10.81
CA GLY A 55 8.78 -9.13 11.18
C GLY A 55 7.48 -8.35 10.98
N ALA A 56 7.50 -7.28 10.19
CA ALA A 56 6.32 -6.46 9.92
C ALA A 56 5.38 -7.17 8.96
N LYS A 57 4.08 -6.92 9.11
CA LYS A 57 3.09 -7.20 8.06
C LYS A 57 3.28 -6.20 6.93
N MET A 58 3.58 -6.71 5.73
CA MET A 58 3.85 -5.85 4.58
C MET A 58 2.60 -5.11 4.14
N MET A 59 2.75 -3.82 3.85
CA MET A 59 1.74 -2.99 3.18
C MET A 59 2.24 -2.57 1.80
N SER A 60 1.36 -2.54 0.80
CA SER A 60 1.66 -2.03 -0.54
C SER A 60 0.49 -1.22 -1.08
N PHE A 61 0.79 -0.09 -1.73
CA PHE A 61 -0.20 0.65 -2.53
C PHE A 61 -0.24 0.08 -3.95
N ALA A 62 -1.36 0.30 -4.65
CA ALA A 62 -1.40 0.15 -6.09
C ALA A 62 -0.49 1.20 -6.75
N GLN A 63 0.71 0.80 -7.19
CA GLN A 63 1.67 1.68 -7.89
C GLN A 63 1.97 1.26 -9.33
N LYS A 64 1.83 -0.03 -9.61
CA LYS A 64 2.06 -0.68 -10.91
C LYS A 64 1.02 -1.79 -11.08
N PRO A 65 0.85 -2.36 -12.28
CA PRO A 65 0.05 -3.56 -12.45
C PRO A 65 0.46 -4.65 -11.44
N TRP A 66 -0.53 -5.29 -10.81
CA TRP A 66 -0.31 -6.26 -9.73
C TRP A 66 0.59 -7.43 -10.13
N ALA A 67 0.54 -7.85 -11.40
CA ALA A 67 1.44 -8.86 -11.96
C ALA A 67 2.92 -8.44 -11.88
N GLU A 68 3.22 -7.16 -12.13
CA GLU A 68 4.58 -6.63 -12.05
C GLU A 68 5.06 -6.48 -10.60
N MET A 69 4.14 -6.28 -9.66
CA MET A 69 4.47 -6.19 -8.23
C MET A 69 4.61 -7.57 -7.56
N SER A 70 4.06 -8.63 -8.16
CA SER A 70 4.05 -10.00 -7.59
C SER A 70 5.42 -10.48 -7.08
N PRO A 71 6.55 -10.24 -7.78
CA PRO A 71 7.88 -10.64 -7.29
C PRO A 71 8.25 -10.05 -5.91
N HIS A 72 7.77 -8.85 -5.58
CA HIS A 72 7.99 -8.26 -4.25
C HIS A 72 7.25 -9.03 -3.15
N PHE A 73 6.04 -9.51 -3.44
CA PHE A 73 5.25 -10.32 -2.51
C PHE A 73 5.86 -11.71 -2.30
N ASP A 74 6.36 -12.35 -3.36
CA ASP A 74 7.12 -13.60 -3.27
C ASP A 74 8.37 -13.41 -2.42
N ARG A 75 9.16 -12.38 -2.72
CA ARG A 75 10.39 -12.09 -1.99
C ARG A 75 10.12 -11.81 -0.51
N TYR A 76 9.06 -11.08 -0.19
CA TYR A 76 8.63 -10.85 1.19
C TYR A 76 8.34 -12.16 1.91
N ARG A 77 7.55 -13.06 1.30
CA ARG A 77 7.21 -14.36 1.89
C ARG A 77 8.43 -15.21 2.18
N ASP A 78 9.37 -15.27 1.26
CA ASP A 78 10.60 -16.06 1.40
C ASP A 78 11.48 -15.52 2.51
N LEU A 79 11.75 -14.22 2.52
CA LEU A 79 12.57 -13.57 3.55
C LEU A 79 11.94 -13.64 4.93
N TYR A 80 10.61 -13.53 5.02
CA TYR A 80 9.92 -13.64 6.31
C TYR A 80 10.10 -15.05 6.90
N ARG A 81 9.95 -16.10 6.07
CA ARG A 81 10.22 -17.48 6.50
C ARG A 81 11.67 -17.69 6.90
N GLU A 82 12.60 -17.14 6.13
CA GLU A 82 14.05 -17.21 6.41
C GLU A 82 14.39 -16.58 7.77
N HIS A 83 13.84 -15.39 8.06
CA HIS A 83 14.16 -14.65 9.28
C HIS A 83 13.40 -15.12 10.52
N HIS A 84 12.18 -15.63 10.38
CA HIS A 84 11.28 -15.90 11.52
C HIS A 84 10.83 -17.36 11.66
N ALA A 85 11.23 -18.24 10.72
CA ALA A 85 10.87 -19.67 10.69
C ALA A 85 9.35 -19.96 10.74
N VAL A 86 8.54 -19.00 10.29
CA VAL A 86 7.07 -19.11 10.18
C VAL A 86 6.60 -18.53 8.84
N ALA A 87 5.39 -18.89 8.41
CA ALA A 87 4.79 -18.29 7.22
C ALA A 87 4.55 -16.79 7.43
N ALA A 88 4.81 -15.99 6.39
CA ALA A 88 4.49 -14.57 6.40
C ALA A 88 2.97 -14.35 6.56
N PRO A 89 2.53 -13.32 7.30
CA PRO A 89 1.14 -12.92 7.29
C PRO A 89 0.72 -12.44 5.89
N ALA A 90 -0.58 -12.51 5.60
CA ALA A 90 -1.12 -11.93 4.38
C ALA A 90 -0.77 -10.43 4.31
N PRO A 91 -0.22 -9.91 3.20
CA PRO A 91 0.05 -8.48 3.06
C PRO A 91 -1.24 -7.66 3.08
N VAL A 92 -1.12 -6.36 3.35
CA VAL A 92 -2.20 -5.40 3.17
C VAL A 92 -2.02 -4.66 1.85
N CYS A 93 -3.00 -4.75 0.97
CA CYS A 93 -3.09 -3.97 -0.26
C CYS A 93 -3.96 -2.74 -0.03
N VAL A 94 -3.48 -1.58 -0.43
CA VAL A 94 -4.16 -0.30 -0.25
C VAL A 94 -4.51 0.28 -1.62
N ASP A 95 -5.80 0.53 -1.81
CA ASP A 95 -6.38 0.93 -3.09
C ASP A 95 -7.28 2.14 -2.94
N PHE A 96 -7.47 2.88 -4.02
CA PHE A 96 -8.58 3.82 -4.19
C PHE A 96 -9.81 3.03 -4.62
N LEU A 97 -10.96 3.34 -4.01
CA LEU A 97 -12.24 2.66 -4.27
C LEU A 97 -13.24 3.58 -4.96
N CYS A 98 -13.81 3.13 -6.08
CA CYS A 98 -15.04 3.68 -6.65
C CYS A 98 -15.99 2.53 -7.03
N CYS A 99 -17.03 2.31 -6.23
CA CYS A 99 -18.07 1.32 -6.49
C CYS A 99 -19.36 2.03 -6.91
N ASP A 100 -19.88 1.71 -8.09
CA ASP A 100 -21.14 2.27 -8.60
C ASP A 100 -21.97 1.16 -9.25
N GLU A 101 -23.29 1.30 -9.30
CA GLU A 101 -24.16 0.33 -9.99
C GLU A 101 -23.96 0.34 -11.52
N SER A 102 -23.37 1.40 -12.08
CA SER A 102 -23.02 1.52 -13.50
C SER A 102 -21.51 1.50 -13.70
N SER A 103 -21.04 0.61 -14.57
CA SER A 103 -19.65 0.53 -15.00
C SER A 103 -19.17 1.87 -15.61
N GLU A 104 -19.99 2.49 -16.45
CA GLU A 104 -19.67 3.77 -17.10
C GLU A 104 -19.51 4.91 -16.09
N ARG A 105 -20.41 5.00 -15.08
CA ARG A 105 -20.29 6.03 -14.04
C ARG A 105 -19.10 5.77 -13.13
N ALA A 106 -18.83 4.51 -12.78
CA ALA A 106 -17.64 4.15 -12.01
C ALA A 106 -16.37 4.57 -12.76
N ALA A 107 -16.29 4.31 -14.07
CA ALA A 107 -15.17 4.71 -14.90
C ALA A 107 -15.03 6.24 -15.00
N GLU A 108 -16.12 6.98 -15.18
CA GLU A 108 -16.11 8.45 -15.20
C GLU A 108 -15.61 9.03 -13.87
N LEU A 109 -16.15 8.54 -12.74
CA LEU A 109 -15.80 9.01 -11.40
C LEU A 109 -14.35 8.65 -11.05
N ALA A 110 -13.95 7.40 -11.27
CA ALA A 110 -12.59 6.95 -11.03
C ALA A 110 -11.60 7.72 -11.91
N GLY A 111 -11.86 7.80 -13.22
CA GLY A 111 -11.05 8.54 -14.18
C GLY A 111 -10.85 9.99 -13.77
N ARG A 112 -11.94 10.71 -13.43
CA ARG A 112 -11.85 12.11 -13.00
C ARG A 112 -11.09 12.27 -11.68
N HIS A 113 -11.50 11.53 -10.64
CA HIS A 113 -11.07 11.83 -9.27
C HIS A 113 -9.76 11.11 -8.89
N MET A 114 -9.53 9.88 -9.35
CA MET A 114 -8.25 9.20 -9.11
C MET A 114 -7.12 9.88 -9.92
N ALA A 115 -7.37 10.28 -11.17
CA ALA A 115 -6.38 11.02 -11.95
C ALA A 115 -6.07 12.38 -11.32
N ASN A 116 -7.08 13.12 -10.88
CA ASN A 116 -6.87 14.40 -10.19
C ASN A 116 -6.01 14.22 -8.92
N TYR A 117 -6.29 13.20 -8.10
CA TYR A 117 -5.45 12.87 -6.96
C TYR A 117 -4.01 12.55 -7.39
N TYR A 118 -3.83 11.69 -8.39
CA TYR A 118 -2.51 11.29 -8.89
C TYR A 118 -1.68 12.50 -9.32
N VAL A 119 -2.25 13.38 -10.15
CA VAL A 119 -1.58 14.61 -10.63
C VAL A 119 -1.14 15.47 -9.45
N THR A 120 -2.03 15.71 -8.47
CA THR A 120 -1.66 16.51 -7.29
C THR A 120 -0.52 15.90 -6.48
N VAL A 121 -0.45 14.57 -6.35
CA VAL A 121 0.67 13.89 -5.69
C VAL A 121 1.95 14.03 -6.52
N MET A 122 1.88 13.81 -7.84
CA MET A 122 3.05 13.91 -8.71
C MET A 122 3.65 15.31 -8.72
N GLU A 123 2.80 16.35 -8.75
CA GLU A 123 3.22 17.74 -8.64
C GLU A 123 3.78 18.06 -7.26
N HIS A 124 3.08 17.68 -6.18
CA HIS A 124 3.47 18.02 -4.81
C HIS A 124 4.83 17.44 -4.41
N TYR A 125 5.12 16.21 -4.82
CA TYR A 125 6.39 15.54 -4.55
C TYR A 125 7.43 15.72 -5.67
N GLU A 126 7.11 16.50 -6.71
CA GLU A 126 7.95 16.69 -7.89
C GLU A 126 8.46 15.36 -8.47
N MET A 127 7.55 14.39 -8.64
CA MET A 127 7.89 13.00 -8.96
C MET A 127 8.58 12.85 -10.32
N ALA A 128 8.46 13.84 -11.22
CA ALA A 128 9.14 13.87 -12.50
C ALA A 128 10.52 14.56 -12.48
N SER A 129 10.96 15.12 -11.34
CA SER A 129 12.21 15.87 -11.25
C SER A 129 13.41 14.99 -10.87
N ASP A 130 14.63 15.47 -11.17
CA ASP A 130 15.86 14.65 -11.06
C ASP A 130 16.38 14.48 -9.62
N HIS A 131 15.67 14.97 -8.62
CA HIS A 131 16.17 14.99 -7.24
C HIS A 131 16.33 13.58 -6.65
N PHE A 132 15.49 12.61 -7.06
CA PHE A 132 15.59 11.23 -6.59
C PHE A 132 16.87 10.50 -7.02
N ARG A 133 17.43 10.82 -8.20
CA ARG A 133 18.70 10.21 -8.69
C ARG A 133 19.87 10.41 -7.73
N LYS A 134 19.81 11.46 -6.90
CA LYS A 134 20.89 11.81 -5.95
C LYS A 134 20.66 11.22 -4.55
N LEU A 135 19.52 10.56 -4.30
CA LEU A 135 19.13 10.05 -2.99
C LEU A 135 19.35 8.53 -2.88
N LYS A 136 20.14 8.11 -1.90
CA LYS A 136 20.40 6.69 -1.64
C LYS A 136 19.12 5.98 -1.17
N GLY A 137 18.78 4.86 -1.81
CA GLY A 137 17.59 4.05 -1.48
C GLY A 137 16.30 4.45 -2.21
N TYR A 138 16.39 5.41 -3.15
CA TYR A 138 15.27 5.87 -3.99
C TYR A 138 15.44 5.47 -5.47
N GLY A 139 16.18 4.39 -5.75
CA GLY A 139 16.48 3.94 -7.12
C GLY A 139 15.23 3.72 -7.96
N ASP A 140 14.29 2.94 -7.44
CA ASP A 140 13.02 2.64 -8.13
C ASP A 140 12.19 3.92 -8.42
N TYR A 141 12.31 4.97 -7.58
CA TYR A 141 11.65 6.26 -7.83
C TYR A 141 12.31 7.03 -8.98
N ALA A 142 13.64 6.95 -9.11
CA ALA A 142 14.35 7.59 -10.21
C ALA A 142 13.98 6.95 -11.57
N ASP A 143 13.82 5.63 -11.60
CA ASP A 143 13.39 4.91 -12.80
C ASP A 143 11.92 5.25 -13.15
N ASN A 144 11.04 5.33 -12.14
CA ASN A 144 9.66 5.75 -12.34
C ASN A 144 9.55 7.22 -12.80
N ALA A 145 10.43 8.11 -12.33
CA ALA A 145 10.48 9.52 -12.78
C ALA A 145 10.86 9.64 -14.25
N GLU A 146 11.78 8.80 -14.72
CA GLU A 146 12.16 8.74 -16.13
C GLU A 146 11.02 8.24 -17.00
N LEU A 147 10.38 7.13 -16.59
CA LEU A 147 9.20 6.60 -17.26
C LEU A 147 8.06 7.64 -17.32
N LEU A 148 7.81 8.37 -16.24
CA LEU A 148 6.78 9.41 -16.19
C LEU A 148 7.03 10.56 -17.19
N ARG A 149 8.29 10.92 -17.42
CA ARG A 149 8.66 11.92 -18.42
C ARG A 149 8.47 11.41 -19.86
N GLU A 150 8.69 10.12 -20.08
CA GLU A 150 8.52 9.47 -21.38
C GLU A 150 7.05 9.23 -21.72
N SER A 151 6.26 8.71 -20.78
CA SER A 151 4.83 8.43 -20.97
C SER A 151 3.95 9.67 -20.93
N GLY A 152 4.39 10.72 -20.23
CA GLY A 152 3.57 11.89 -19.94
C GLY A 152 2.59 11.65 -18.79
N MET A 153 2.11 12.76 -18.22
CA MET A 153 1.30 12.78 -16.99
C MET A 153 -0.09 12.15 -17.18
N GLU A 154 -0.69 12.31 -18.36
CA GLU A 154 -2.03 11.80 -18.65
C GLU A 154 -2.06 10.27 -18.70
N ASP A 155 -1.13 9.65 -19.44
CA ASP A 155 -1.02 8.20 -19.52
C ASP A 155 -0.66 7.58 -18.16
N ALA A 156 0.19 8.25 -17.39
CA ALA A 156 0.53 7.82 -16.03
C ALA A 156 -0.67 7.89 -15.08
N ALA A 157 -1.49 8.94 -15.18
CA ALA A 157 -2.72 9.07 -14.41
C ALA A 157 -3.75 8.01 -14.81
N ASN A 158 -3.90 7.72 -16.10
CA ASN A 158 -4.75 6.63 -16.59
C ASN A 158 -4.27 5.28 -16.07
N GLY A 159 -2.96 5.02 -16.12
CA GLY A 159 -2.35 3.82 -15.52
C GLY A 159 -2.65 3.70 -14.03
N PHE A 160 -2.56 4.81 -13.28
CA PHE A 160 -2.94 4.84 -11.86
C PHE A 160 -4.42 4.52 -11.65
N VAL A 161 -5.34 5.03 -12.48
CA VAL A 161 -6.76 4.70 -12.38
C VAL A 161 -6.99 3.19 -12.60
N GLU A 162 -6.37 2.62 -13.63
CA GLU A 162 -6.57 1.21 -14.01
C GLU A 162 -6.09 0.20 -12.97
N ILE A 163 -5.01 0.50 -12.25
CA ILE A 163 -4.47 -0.42 -11.23
C ILE A 163 -5.28 -0.41 -9.91
N ASN A 164 -6.16 0.58 -9.73
CA ASN A 164 -6.99 0.75 -8.54
C ASN A 164 -8.35 0.04 -8.65
N THR A 165 -9.08 -0.01 -7.54
CA THR A 165 -10.34 -0.75 -7.43
C THR A 165 -11.52 0.14 -7.81
N TYR A 166 -12.00 -0.01 -9.04
CA TYR A 166 -13.24 0.64 -9.48
C TYR A 166 -14.11 -0.26 -10.37
N GLY A 167 -15.41 -0.01 -10.36
CA GLY A 167 -16.40 -0.66 -11.22
C GLY A 167 -17.72 -0.95 -10.49
N THR A 168 -18.53 -1.79 -11.12
CA THR A 168 -19.67 -2.45 -10.48
C THR A 168 -19.22 -3.45 -9.41
N PRO A 169 -20.09 -3.86 -8.47
CA PRO A 169 -19.76 -4.89 -7.50
C PRO A 169 -19.17 -6.16 -8.14
N ARG A 170 -19.73 -6.60 -9.27
CA ARG A 170 -19.25 -7.76 -10.02
C ARG A 170 -17.84 -7.54 -10.60
N GLU A 171 -17.60 -6.43 -11.28
CA GLU A 171 -16.28 -6.12 -11.85
C GLU A 171 -15.20 -5.97 -10.76
N ILE A 172 -15.56 -5.41 -9.60
CA ILE A 172 -14.65 -5.33 -8.45
C ILE A 172 -14.30 -6.74 -7.94
N LEU A 173 -15.28 -7.63 -7.80
CA LEU A 173 -15.03 -9.02 -7.41
C LEU A 173 -14.11 -9.72 -8.42
N GLU A 174 -14.37 -9.60 -9.72
CA GLU A 174 -13.50 -10.16 -10.78
C GLU A 174 -12.05 -9.64 -10.66
N LYS A 175 -11.85 -8.33 -10.43
CA LYS A 175 -10.53 -7.72 -10.18
C LYS A 175 -9.86 -8.28 -8.92
N MET A 176 -10.61 -8.48 -7.84
CA MET A 176 -10.07 -9.04 -6.58
C MET A 176 -9.66 -10.51 -6.75
N GLU A 177 -10.43 -11.30 -7.49
CA GLU A 177 -10.10 -12.69 -7.79
C GLU A 177 -8.84 -12.78 -8.66
N GLN A 178 -8.74 -11.98 -9.72
CA GLN A 178 -7.55 -11.90 -10.55
C GLN A 178 -6.31 -11.54 -9.72
N ARG A 179 -6.43 -10.53 -8.85
CA ARG A 179 -5.34 -10.10 -7.97
C ARG A 179 -4.93 -11.23 -7.01
N LYS A 180 -5.89 -11.91 -6.38
CA LYS A 180 -5.63 -13.06 -5.50
C LYS A 180 -4.84 -14.14 -6.24
N GLY A 181 -5.16 -14.40 -7.51
CA GLY A 181 -4.40 -15.31 -8.37
C GLY A 181 -2.96 -14.88 -8.65
N GLN A 182 -2.67 -13.58 -8.64
CA GLN A 182 -1.34 -13.02 -8.92
C GLN A 182 -0.45 -12.92 -7.68
N ILE A 183 -0.99 -12.53 -6.52
CA ILE A 183 -0.18 -12.21 -5.32
C ILE A 183 -0.50 -13.09 -4.11
N GLY A 184 -1.49 -13.98 -4.20
CA GLY A 184 -1.99 -14.79 -3.08
C GLY A 184 -3.03 -14.06 -2.24
N THR A 185 -3.26 -14.54 -1.02
CA THR A 185 -4.21 -13.91 -0.08
C THR A 185 -3.66 -12.58 0.43
N PHE A 186 -4.53 -11.58 0.59
CA PHE A 186 -4.20 -10.25 1.09
C PHE A 186 -5.39 -9.67 1.86
N ASP A 187 -5.11 -8.71 2.75
CA ASP A 187 -6.14 -7.84 3.31
C ASP A 187 -6.28 -6.59 2.43
N LEU A 188 -7.52 -6.20 2.12
CA LEU A 188 -7.80 -4.98 1.36
C LEU A 188 -8.08 -3.82 2.32
N THR A 189 -7.40 -2.69 2.10
CA THR A 189 -7.75 -1.38 2.67
C THR A 189 -8.11 -0.45 1.52
N VAL A 190 -9.19 0.30 1.69
CA VAL A 190 -9.71 1.20 0.64
C VAL A 190 -9.71 2.64 1.08
N GLN A 191 -9.21 3.52 0.20
CA GLN A 191 -9.36 4.97 0.29
C GLN A 191 -10.63 5.38 -0.47
N VAL A 192 -11.52 6.07 0.23
CA VAL A 192 -12.87 6.40 -0.26
C VAL A 192 -13.08 7.90 -0.47
N SER A 193 -12.09 8.72 -0.14
CA SER A 193 -12.11 10.18 -0.32
C SER A 193 -10.78 10.65 -0.89
N TYR A 194 -10.84 11.30 -2.04
CA TYR A 194 -9.69 11.68 -2.86
C TYR A 194 -10.12 12.61 -4.00
N GLY A 195 -9.18 13.38 -4.56
CA GLY A 195 -9.34 14.04 -5.85
C GLY A 195 -10.56 14.95 -6.01
N GLY A 196 -11.10 15.52 -4.93
CA GLY A 196 -12.29 16.36 -4.96
C GLY A 196 -13.63 15.61 -5.05
N LEU A 197 -13.64 14.30 -4.76
CA LEU A 197 -14.87 13.52 -4.64
C LEU A 197 -15.75 14.12 -3.53
N THR A 198 -17.05 14.26 -3.78
CA THR A 198 -17.97 14.79 -2.74
C THR A 198 -18.20 13.76 -1.64
N GLY A 199 -18.58 14.23 -0.45
CA GLY A 199 -18.94 13.33 0.66
C GLY A 199 -20.07 12.36 0.29
N GLU A 200 -21.05 12.82 -0.51
CA GLU A 200 -22.16 11.99 -0.99
C GLU A 200 -21.68 10.89 -1.95
N GLN A 201 -20.77 11.22 -2.87
CA GLN A 201 -20.18 10.22 -3.78
C GLN A 201 -19.36 9.19 -3.01
N ALA A 202 -18.54 9.63 -2.05
CA ALA A 202 -17.74 8.75 -1.19
C ALA A 202 -18.63 7.79 -0.41
N GLU A 203 -19.69 8.32 0.20
CA GLU A 203 -20.64 7.55 1.01
C GLU A 203 -21.41 6.54 0.17
N LYS A 204 -21.94 6.93 -0.99
CA LYS A 204 -22.64 6.01 -1.91
C LYS A 204 -21.72 4.85 -2.32
N SER A 205 -20.49 5.16 -2.70
CA SER A 205 -19.49 4.18 -3.12
C SER A 205 -19.18 3.16 -2.01
N ILE A 206 -18.80 3.63 -0.81
CA ILE A 206 -18.44 2.71 0.28
C ILE A 206 -19.64 1.92 0.81
N ARG A 207 -20.85 2.48 0.80
CA ARG A 207 -22.07 1.77 1.20
C ARG A 207 -22.40 0.63 0.22
N LEU A 208 -22.30 0.88 -1.09
CA LEU A 208 -22.53 -0.15 -2.09
C LEU A 208 -21.50 -1.28 -1.97
N PHE A 209 -20.22 -0.92 -1.85
CA PHE A 209 -19.14 -1.89 -1.63
C PHE A 209 -19.38 -2.72 -0.35
N ALA A 210 -19.72 -2.08 0.76
CA ALA A 210 -19.97 -2.77 2.03
C ALA A 210 -21.18 -3.70 1.98
N LYS A 211 -22.18 -3.39 1.14
CA LYS A 211 -23.41 -4.19 0.98
C LYS A 211 -23.21 -5.38 0.05
N GLU A 212 -22.60 -5.18 -1.12
CA GLU A 212 -22.60 -6.17 -2.21
C GLU A 212 -21.25 -6.87 -2.39
N VAL A 213 -20.12 -6.22 -2.06
CA VAL A 213 -18.78 -6.76 -2.32
C VAL A 213 -18.16 -7.35 -1.07
N LEU A 214 -18.18 -6.61 0.05
CA LEU A 214 -17.51 -7.02 1.29
C LEU A 214 -17.99 -8.38 1.83
N PRO A 215 -19.31 -8.70 1.88
CA PRO A 215 -19.76 -10.00 2.36
C PRO A 215 -19.29 -11.16 1.48
N GLU A 216 -19.24 -10.94 0.16
CA GLU A 216 -18.74 -11.94 -0.79
C GLU A 216 -17.24 -12.15 -0.62
N LEU A 217 -16.43 -11.09 -0.54
CA LEU A 217 -14.99 -11.21 -0.26
C LEU A 217 -14.69 -11.93 1.06
N GLN A 218 -15.55 -11.75 2.07
CA GLN A 218 -15.44 -12.45 3.35
C GLN A 218 -15.81 -13.94 3.26
N SER A 219 -16.59 -14.35 2.25
CA SER A 219 -16.96 -15.75 1.99
C SER A 219 -15.82 -16.55 1.37
N TRP A 220 -14.85 -15.88 0.72
CA TRP A 220 -13.69 -16.50 0.06
C TRP A 220 -12.59 -17.01 1.01
N ARG A 221 -12.84 -16.99 2.31
CA ARG A 221 -11.91 -17.35 3.38
C ARG A 221 -11.79 -18.86 3.57
#